data_AF-A0A970Y443-F1
#
_entry.id   AF-A0A970Y443-F1
#
_cell.length_a   1.000
_cell.length_b   1.000
_cell.length_c   1.000
_cell.angle_alpha   90.00
_cell.angle_beta   90.00
_cell.angle_gamma   90.00
#
_symmetry.space_group_name_H-M   'P 1'
#
loop_
_entity.id
_entity.type
_entity.pdbx_description
1 polymer ?
#
loop_
_entity_poly.entity_id
_entity_poly.type
_entity_poly.pdbx_seq_one_letter_code
_entity_poly.pdbx_strand_id
1 'polypeptide(L)'
;MILAIASGKGGTGKTTVTVNLARVMGSRVQVLDCDVEEPNAQLFLNGEPMRSRTVSVLVPEVDESLCDGCGDCARVCQFNAIVSFGTAPLVFPELCHGCGGCSRVCPKQAIGEVERRIGLVETYVAGDITLTQGTMDVGVAMAPPLIRAVKDAINDGAPAILDAPPGTSCPVITTLRGADCVVLVT
;
A
#
# COMPACT_ATOMS: atom_id res chain seq x y z
N MET A 1 -15.65 -4.00 -14.13
CA MET A 1 -14.73 -5.10 -14.45
C MET A 1 -13.34 -4.73 -13.96
N ILE A 2 -12.74 -5.57 -13.12
CA ILE A 2 -11.40 -5.40 -12.56
C ILE A 2 -10.55 -6.60 -12.99
N LEU A 3 -9.53 -6.36 -13.82
CA LEU A 3 -8.59 -7.35 -14.29
C LEU A 3 -7.25 -7.14 -13.59
N ALA A 4 -6.70 -8.15 -12.93
CA ALA A 4 -5.37 -8.07 -12.35
C ALA A 4 -4.32 -8.82 -13.19
N ILE A 5 -3.16 -8.20 -13.40
CA ILE A 5 -2.02 -8.78 -14.09
C ILE A 5 -0.98 -9.14 -13.03
N ALA A 6 -0.62 -10.43 -12.93
CA ALA A 6 0.26 -10.93 -11.87
C ALA A 6 1.30 -11.93 -12.41
N SER A 7 2.34 -12.20 -11.62
CA SER A 7 3.41 -13.14 -11.97
C SER A 7 4.11 -13.67 -10.73
N GLY A 8 4.69 -14.87 -10.83
CA GLY A 8 5.43 -15.47 -9.71
C GLY A 8 6.82 -14.86 -9.46
N LYS A 9 7.39 -14.14 -10.43
CA LYS A 9 8.73 -13.52 -10.34
C LYS A 9 8.78 -12.16 -11.05
N GLY A 10 9.79 -11.37 -10.73
CA GLY A 10 10.11 -10.13 -11.44
C GLY A 10 10.55 -10.39 -12.88
N GLY A 11 10.42 -9.38 -13.74
CA GLY A 11 10.94 -9.42 -15.12
C GLY A 11 10.15 -10.29 -16.12
N THR A 12 8.92 -10.72 -15.81
CA THR A 12 8.08 -11.49 -16.75
C THR A 12 7.32 -10.62 -17.76
N GLY A 13 7.40 -9.30 -17.65
CA GLY A 13 6.69 -8.38 -18.56
C GLY A 13 5.25 -8.04 -18.16
N LYS A 14 4.88 -8.16 -16.88
CA LYS A 14 3.56 -7.76 -16.36
C LYS A 14 3.15 -6.36 -16.81
N THR A 15 3.99 -5.36 -16.51
CA THR A 15 3.69 -3.97 -16.85
C THR A 15 3.55 -3.78 -18.35
N THR A 16 4.38 -4.44 -19.15
CA THR A 16 4.25 -4.44 -20.62
C THR A 16 2.88 -4.95 -21.06
N VAL A 17 2.40 -6.06 -20.49
CA VAL A 17 1.05 -6.58 -20.76
C VAL A 17 -0.02 -5.59 -20.29
N THR A 18 0.11 -5.06 -19.07
CA THR A 18 -0.81 -4.08 -18.47
C THR A 18 -1.00 -2.85 -19.37
N VAL A 19 0.10 -2.19 -19.76
CA VAL A 19 0.02 -0.94 -20.53
C VAL A 19 -0.47 -1.16 -21.96
N ASN A 20 -0.07 -2.27 -22.59
CA ASN A 20 -0.52 -2.57 -23.95
C ASN A 20 -2.00 -2.97 -23.97
N LEU A 21 -2.47 -3.73 -22.98
CA LEU A 21 -3.88 -4.07 -22.85
C LEU A 21 -4.74 -2.81 -22.67
N ALA A 22 -4.29 -1.87 -21.84
CA ALA A 22 -4.95 -0.57 -21.70
C ALA A 22 -5.01 0.20 -23.03
N ARG A 23 -3.92 0.21 -23.81
CA ARG A 23 -3.84 0.91 -25.10
C ARG A 23 -4.76 0.33 -26.17
N VAL A 24 -4.95 -0.99 -26.21
CA VAL A 24 -5.78 -1.65 -27.24
C VAL A 24 -7.26 -1.73 -26.87
N MET A 25 -7.64 -1.38 -25.63
CA MET A 25 -9.03 -1.49 -25.18
C MET A 25 -10.00 -0.59 -25.97
N GLY A 26 -9.51 0.51 -26.55
CA GLY A 26 -10.30 1.39 -27.43
C GLY A 26 -11.45 2.14 -26.73
N SER A 27 -11.46 2.14 -25.39
CA SER A 27 -12.38 2.88 -24.54
C SER A 27 -11.65 3.40 -23.31
N ARG A 28 -12.31 4.28 -22.54
CA ARG A 28 -11.78 4.73 -21.24
C ARG A 28 -11.42 3.56 -20.35
N VAL A 29 -10.23 3.60 -19.76
CA VAL A 29 -9.68 2.56 -18.89
C VAL A 29 -8.88 3.18 -17.76
N GLN A 30 -8.91 2.51 -16.62
CA GLN A 30 -8.06 2.81 -15.48
C GLN A 30 -6.92 1.79 -15.40
N VAL A 31 -5.69 2.27 -15.28
CA VAL A 31 -4.54 1.45 -14.93
C VAL A 31 -4.14 1.79 -13.51
N LEU A 32 -3.97 0.78 -12.67
CA LEU A 32 -3.54 0.95 -11.30
C LEU A 32 -2.20 0.23 -11.13
N ASP A 33 -1.12 1.01 -11.04
CA ASP A 33 0.21 0.47 -10.77
C ASP A 33 0.32 0.20 -9.26
N CYS A 34 0.11 -1.07 -8.90
CA CYS A 34 0.14 -1.56 -7.54
C CYS A 34 1.52 -2.13 -7.17
N ASP A 35 2.50 -2.09 -8.07
CA ASP A 35 3.90 -2.40 -7.75
C ASP A 35 4.56 -1.18 -7.09
N VAL A 36 4.05 -0.83 -5.91
CA VAL A 36 4.36 0.46 -5.25
C VAL A 36 5.82 0.61 -4.78
N GLU A 37 6.56 -0.50 -4.78
CA GLU A 37 8.00 -0.54 -4.49
C GLU A 37 8.83 -0.07 -5.70
N GLU A 38 8.44 -0.48 -6.91
CA GLU A 38 9.16 -0.20 -8.15
C GLU A 38 8.19 0.20 -9.29
N PRO A 39 7.35 1.23 -9.09
CA PRO A 39 6.31 1.53 -10.06
C PRO A 39 6.92 2.09 -11.35
N ASN A 40 6.43 1.61 -12.49
CA ASN A 40 7.03 1.92 -13.78
C ASN A 40 6.02 2.06 -14.93
N ALA A 41 4.72 1.91 -14.69
CA ALA A 41 3.70 2.05 -15.74
C ALA A 41 3.72 3.46 -16.38
N GLN A 42 4.01 4.49 -15.58
CA GLN A 42 4.13 5.88 -16.06
C GLN A 42 5.23 6.05 -17.13
N LEU A 43 6.30 5.25 -17.09
CA LEU A 43 7.38 5.33 -18.10
C LEU A 43 6.89 4.98 -19.52
N PHE A 44 5.82 4.19 -19.62
CA PHE A 44 5.20 3.78 -20.89
C PHE A 44 3.95 4.60 -21.23
N LEU A 45 3.35 5.20 -20.20
CA LEU A 45 2.16 6.02 -20.29
C LEU A 45 2.55 7.48 -20.02
N ASN A 46 2.97 8.19 -21.07
CA ASN A 46 3.25 9.63 -21.06
C ASN A 46 1.98 10.44 -20.76
N GLY A 47 1.52 10.40 -19.51
CA GLY A 47 0.33 11.09 -19.03
C GLY A 47 0.67 12.39 -18.32
N GLU A 48 -0.24 13.35 -18.44
CA GLU A 48 -0.14 14.62 -17.70
C GLU A 48 -0.53 14.39 -16.24
N PRO A 49 0.21 14.94 -15.27
CA PRO A 49 -0.12 14.82 -13.85
C PRO A 49 -1.45 15.53 -13.55
N MET A 50 -2.34 14.84 -12.85
CA MET A 50 -3.66 15.37 -12.48
C MET A 50 -3.78 15.60 -10.97
N ARG A 51 -3.30 14.66 -10.16
CA ARG A 51 -3.44 14.70 -8.69
C ARG A 51 -2.29 13.97 -8.03
N SER A 52 -1.88 14.46 -6.87
CA SER A 52 -0.97 13.76 -5.96
C SER A 52 -1.53 13.83 -4.54
N ARG A 53 -1.37 12.78 -3.76
CA ARG A 53 -1.75 12.73 -2.34
C ARG A 53 -0.75 11.93 -1.51
N THR A 54 -0.46 12.42 -0.31
CA THR A 54 0.30 11.66 0.69
C THR A 54 -0.55 10.54 1.28
N VAL A 55 0.08 9.40 1.52
CA VAL A 55 -0.51 8.29 2.26
C VAL A 55 0.29 8.07 3.53
N SER A 56 -0.41 7.99 4.65
CA SER A 56 0.16 7.76 5.98
C SER A 56 -0.55 6.59 6.66
N VAL A 57 0.13 5.98 7.64
CA VAL A 57 -0.45 5.02 8.58
C VAL A 57 -0.28 5.56 10.00
N LEU A 58 -1.19 5.16 10.88
CA LEU A 58 -1.08 5.50 12.29
C LEU A 58 -0.05 4.59 12.97
N VAL A 59 0.88 5.19 13.71
CA VAL A 59 1.88 4.48 14.53
C VAL A 59 1.80 4.96 15.98
N PRO A 60 2.11 4.09 16.96
CA PRO A 60 2.01 4.48 18.36
C PRO A 60 3.12 5.45 18.75
N GLU A 61 2.75 6.47 19.52
CA GLU A 61 3.65 7.39 20.21
C GLU A 61 3.40 7.27 21.72
N VAL A 62 4.48 7.11 22.49
CA VAL A 62 4.40 6.83 23.93
C VAL A 62 4.64 8.12 24.70
N ASP A 63 3.69 8.48 25.56
CA ASP A 63 3.90 9.50 26.59
C ASP A 63 4.54 8.85 27.82
N GLU A 64 5.85 9.04 27.95
CA GLU A 64 6.63 8.48 29.06
C GLU A 64 6.20 9.02 30.44
N SER A 65 5.57 10.19 30.51
CA SER A 65 5.11 10.77 31.77
C SER A 65 3.89 10.05 32.36
N LEU A 66 3.11 9.40 31.49
CA LEU A 66 1.92 8.62 31.87
C LEU A 66 2.22 7.11 31.98
N CYS A 67 3.27 6.65 31.31
CA CYS A 67 3.60 5.24 31.22
C CYS A 67 4.18 4.70 32.55
N ASP A 68 3.63 3.59 33.04
CA ASP A 68 4.12 2.89 34.22
C ASP A 68 4.94 1.64 33.89
N GLY A 69 5.23 1.39 32.60
CA GLY A 69 6.03 0.25 32.15
C GLY A 69 5.32 -1.12 32.26
N CYS A 70 3.99 -1.17 32.41
CA CYS A 70 3.25 -2.43 32.59
C CYS A 70 3.40 -3.45 31.44
N GLY A 71 3.71 -2.99 30.23
CA GLY A 71 4.02 -3.83 29.07
C GLY A 71 2.82 -4.48 28.35
N ASP A 72 1.57 -4.08 28.64
CA ASP A 72 0.37 -4.62 27.95
C ASP A 72 0.41 -4.38 26.43
N CYS A 73 0.91 -3.22 26.02
CA CYS A 73 1.10 -2.87 24.61
C CYS A 73 2.06 -3.81 23.88
N ALA A 74 3.13 -4.27 24.54
CA ALA A 74 4.07 -5.24 23.98
C ALA A 74 3.43 -6.64 23.91
N ARG A 75 2.71 -7.06 24.95
CA ARG A 75 2.02 -8.38 25.00
C ARG A 75 1.01 -8.58 23.86
N VAL A 76 0.27 -7.54 23.49
CA VAL A 76 -0.73 -7.63 22.41
C VAL A 76 -0.10 -7.51 21.01
N CYS A 77 1.16 -7.03 20.91
CA CYS A 77 1.80 -6.74 19.62
C CYS A 77 2.26 -8.03 18.92
N GLN A 78 1.43 -8.57 18.03
CA GLN A 78 1.76 -9.77 17.24
C GLN A 78 2.92 -9.58 16.25
N PHE A 79 3.30 -8.33 15.99
CA PHE A 79 4.36 -7.97 15.05
C PHE A 79 5.70 -7.62 15.72
N ASN A 80 5.76 -7.69 17.07
CA ASN A 80 6.93 -7.31 17.85
C ASN A 80 7.45 -5.88 17.57
N ALA A 81 6.54 -4.99 17.16
CA ALA A 81 6.84 -3.58 16.93
C ALA A 81 6.98 -2.78 18.24
N ILE A 82 6.66 -3.40 19.38
CA ILE A 82 6.75 -2.78 20.71
C ILE A 82 7.43 -3.76 21.65
N VAL A 83 8.48 -3.31 22.32
CA VAL A 83 9.24 -4.10 23.30
C VAL A 83 9.27 -3.34 24.62
N SER A 84 9.00 -4.02 25.73
CA SER A 84 9.02 -3.43 27.08
C SER A 84 9.81 -4.30 28.04
N PHE A 85 10.65 -3.67 28.87
CA PHE A 85 11.47 -4.32 29.90
C PHE A 85 11.17 -3.77 31.31
N GLY A 86 9.90 -3.42 31.58
CA GLY A 86 9.50 -2.79 32.85
C GLY A 86 9.78 -1.28 32.91
N THR A 87 10.13 -0.68 31.78
CA THR A 87 10.26 0.77 31.56
C THR A 87 9.32 1.21 30.45
N ALA A 88 9.35 2.50 30.10
CA ALA A 88 8.72 2.99 28.88
C ALA A 88 9.08 2.08 27.68
N PRO A 89 8.08 1.62 26.91
CA PRO A 89 8.31 0.68 25.81
C PRO A 89 9.04 1.32 24.64
N LEU A 90 9.95 0.57 24.03
CA LEU A 90 10.57 0.91 22.76
C LEU A 90 9.61 0.57 21.62
N VAL A 91 9.41 1.52 20.72
CA VAL A 91 8.58 1.36 19.52
C VAL A 91 9.48 1.27 18.29
N PHE A 92 9.20 0.31 17.42
CA PHE A 92 9.82 0.13 16.10
C PHE A 92 8.76 0.40 15.02
N PRO A 93 8.60 1.67 14.57
CA PRO A 93 7.54 2.05 13.63
C PRO A 93 7.57 1.28 12.30
N GLU A 94 8.73 0.79 11.89
CA GLU A 94 8.94 0.01 10.67
C GLU A 94 8.26 -1.36 10.71
N LEU A 95 8.10 -1.93 11.90
CA LEU A 95 7.44 -3.22 12.12
C LEU A 95 5.97 -3.06 12.49
N CYS A 96 5.49 -1.83 12.69
CA CYS A 96 4.16 -1.56 13.19
C CYS A 96 3.11 -1.60 12.08
N HIS A 97 2.09 -2.46 12.22
CA HIS A 97 1.00 -2.60 11.25
C HIS A 97 -0.15 -1.59 11.43
N GLY A 98 -0.01 -0.61 12.32
CA GLY A 98 -1.02 0.43 12.56
C GLY A 98 -2.39 -0.09 12.98
N CYS A 99 -2.45 -1.23 13.68
CA CYS A 99 -3.72 -1.85 14.09
C CYS A 99 -4.40 -1.17 15.30
N GLY A 100 -3.67 -0.30 16.00
CA GLY A 100 -4.11 0.44 17.18
C GLY A 100 -4.36 -0.40 18.45
N GLY A 101 -3.97 -1.69 18.44
CA GLY A 101 -4.16 -2.58 19.59
C GLY A 101 -3.44 -2.09 20.85
N CYS A 102 -2.24 -1.53 20.69
CA CYS A 102 -1.44 -0.99 21.79
C CYS A 102 -2.08 0.22 22.48
N SER A 103 -2.66 1.15 21.72
CA SER A 103 -3.38 2.29 22.28
C SER A 103 -4.63 1.83 23.05
N ARG A 104 -5.40 0.91 22.47
CA ARG A 104 -6.64 0.39 23.08
C ARG A 104 -6.42 -0.37 24.39
N VAL A 105 -5.32 -1.11 24.51
CA VAL A 105 -5.04 -1.94 25.70
C VAL A 105 -4.32 -1.16 26.80
N CYS A 106 -3.78 0.03 26.53
CA CYS A 106 -2.98 0.77 27.50
C CYS A 106 -3.86 1.28 28.66
N PRO A 107 -3.71 0.77 29.90
CA PRO A 107 -4.56 1.17 31.01
C PRO A 107 -4.31 2.61 31.47
N LYS A 108 -3.12 3.15 31.19
CA LYS A 108 -2.73 4.53 31.50
C LYS A 108 -3.07 5.53 30.41
N GLN A 109 -3.60 5.06 29.27
CA GLN A 109 -3.79 5.89 28.08
C GLN A 109 -2.51 6.63 27.64
N ALA A 110 -1.35 6.03 27.91
CA ALA A 110 -0.03 6.59 27.63
C ALA A 110 0.41 6.40 26.18
N ILE A 111 -0.46 5.88 25.30
CA ILE A 111 -0.13 5.61 23.89
C ILE A 111 -1.13 6.36 23.00
N GLY A 112 -0.64 7.41 22.37
CA GLY A 112 -1.30 8.10 21.27
C GLY A 112 -0.98 7.44 19.93
N GLU A 113 -1.67 7.86 18.88
CA GLU A 113 -1.40 7.46 17.50
C GLU A 113 -1.09 8.69 16.67
N VAL A 114 0.05 8.65 15.96
CA VAL A 114 0.51 9.74 15.09
C VAL A 114 0.62 9.26 13.65
N GLU A 115 0.41 10.16 12.70
CA GLU A 115 0.56 9.84 11.29
C GLU A 115 2.04 9.68 10.92
N ARG A 116 2.36 8.53 10.34
CA ARG A 116 3.63 8.26 9.69
C ARG A 116 3.41 8.10 8.20
N ARG A 117 4.01 8.99 7.41
CA ARG A 117 3.99 8.91 5.95
C ARG A 117 4.61 7.59 5.47
N ILE A 118 3.97 6.96 4.49
CA ILE A 118 4.43 5.72 3.86
C ILE A 118 4.66 5.83 2.34
N GLY A 119 4.18 6.91 1.71
CA GLY A 119 4.37 7.12 0.28
C GLY A 119 3.39 8.13 -0.31
N LEU A 120 3.32 8.14 -1.62
CA LEU A 120 2.45 8.97 -2.43
C LEU A 120 1.55 8.11 -3.32
N VAL A 121 0.36 8.62 -3.62
CA VAL A 121 -0.47 8.14 -4.72
C VAL A 121 -0.64 9.28 -5.72
N GLU A 122 -0.32 9.00 -6.98
CA GLU A 122 -0.33 9.98 -8.05
C GLU A 122 -1.22 9.48 -9.19
N THR A 123 -1.97 10.41 -9.79
CA THR A 123 -2.87 10.11 -10.91
C THR A 123 -2.44 10.93 -12.12
N TYR A 124 -2.34 10.26 -13.26
CA TYR A 124 -1.98 10.81 -14.56
C TYR A 124 -3.05 10.48 -15.59
N VAL A 125 -3.20 11.33 -16.60
CA VAL A 125 -4.11 11.11 -17.73
C VAL A 125 -3.33 11.05 -19.04
N ALA A 126 -3.43 9.93 -19.74
CA ALA A 126 -2.80 9.69 -21.03
C ALA A 126 -3.87 9.31 -22.08
N GLY A 127 -4.52 10.32 -22.67
CA GLY A 127 -5.66 10.11 -23.57
C GLY A 127 -6.85 9.48 -22.84
N ASP A 128 -7.28 8.29 -23.28
CA ASP A 128 -8.37 7.53 -22.65
C ASP A 128 -7.93 6.69 -21.44
N ILE A 129 -6.64 6.72 -21.08
CA ILE A 129 -6.08 5.96 -19.96
C ILE A 129 -5.90 6.88 -18.76
N THR A 130 -6.52 6.53 -17.63
CA THR A 130 -6.22 7.12 -16.33
C THR A 130 -5.28 6.18 -15.58
N LEU A 131 -4.04 6.61 -15.35
CA LEU A 131 -3.06 5.87 -14.56
C LEU A 131 -3.11 6.36 -13.11
N THR A 132 -3.30 5.47 -12.15
CA THR A 132 -3.05 5.75 -10.72
C THR A 132 -1.90 4.88 -10.25
N GLN A 133 -0.87 5.51 -9.70
CA GLN A 133 0.37 4.85 -9.27
C GLN A 133 0.61 5.13 -7.80
N GLY A 134 1.07 4.13 -7.06
CA GLY A 134 1.61 4.34 -5.72
C GLY A 134 3.13 4.32 -5.76
N THR A 135 3.77 5.23 -5.03
CA THR A 135 5.24 5.25 -4.85
C THR A 135 5.53 5.22 -3.35
N MET A 136 6.12 4.12 -2.88
CA MET A 136 6.43 3.92 -1.47
C MET A 136 7.71 4.68 -1.08
N ASP A 137 7.72 5.26 0.12
CA ASP A 137 8.92 5.91 0.64
C ASP A 137 9.99 4.86 1.01
N VAL A 138 11.27 5.21 0.82
CA VAL A 138 12.40 4.31 1.11
C VAL A 138 12.43 3.94 2.59
N GLY A 139 12.61 2.65 2.87
CA GLY A 139 12.68 2.11 4.24
C GLY A 139 11.33 1.73 4.86
N VAL A 140 10.22 1.95 4.15
CA VAL A 140 8.90 1.44 4.53
C VAL A 140 8.78 -0.02 4.08
N ALA A 141 8.39 -0.92 5.00
CA ALA A 141 8.26 -2.35 4.73
C ALA A 141 6.82 -2.82 4.43
N MET A 142 5.85 -1.90 4.49
CA MET A 142 4.42 -2.22 4.38
C MET A 142 3.81 -1.64 3.10
N ALA A 143 3.94 -2.37 2.00
CA ALA A 143 3.25 -2.04 0.76
C ALA A 143 1.71 -2.17 0.81
N PRO A 144 1.07 -3.13 1.53
CA PRO A 144 -0.38 -3.33 1.45
C PRO A 144 -1.26 -2.10 1.74
N PRO A 145 -0.99 -1.25 2.75
CA PRO A 145 -1.77 -0.02 2.95
C PRO A 145 -1.69 0.95 1.77
N LEU A 146 -0.51 1.10 1.14
CA LEU A 146 -0.34 1.96 -0.04
C LEU A 146 -1.03 1.37 -1.28
N ILE A 147 -0.97 0.05 -1.47
CA ILE A 147 -1.71 -0.64 -2.54
C ILE A 147 -3.23 -0.44 -2.38
N ARG A 148 -3.76 -0.52 -1.15
CA ARG A 148 -5.17 -0.20 -0.89
C ARG A 148 -5.48 1.25 -1.26
N ALA A 149 -4.62 2.18 -0.88
CA ALA A 149 -4.78 3.59 -1.23
C ALA A 149 -4.78 3.82 -2.76
N VAL A 150 -3.97 3.09 -3.53
CA VAL A 150 -4.03 3.10 -5.00
C VAL A 150 -5.40 2.57 -5.47
N LYS A 151 -5.85 1.44 -4.94
CA LYS A 151 -7.13 0.80 -5.29
C LYS A 151 -8.37 1.59 -4.90
N ASP A 152 -8.30 2.43 -3.87
CA ASP A 152 -9.40 3.32 -3.49
C ASP A 152 -9.72 4.37 -4.58
N ALA A 153 -8.83 4.54 -5.57
CA ALA A 153 -9.06 5.40 -6.73
C ALA A 153 -9.88 4.73 -7.85
N ILE A 154 -10.17 3.42 -7.76
CA ILE A 154 -11.00 2.72 -8.75
C ILE A 154 -12.39 3.38 -8.78
N ASN A 155 -12.82 3.79 -9.96
CA ASN A 155 -14.20 4.19 -10.21
C ASN A 155 -14.95 3.11 -11.00
N ASP A 156 -16.23 2.89 -10.69
CA ASP A 156 -17.05 1.88 -11.37
C ASP A 156 -17.46 2.27 -12.81
N GLY A 157 -17.10 3.48 -13.26
CA GLY A 157 -17.48 4.02 -14.56
C GLY A 157 -16.61 3.55 -15.73
N ALA A 158 -15.52 2.84 -15.46
CA ALA A 158 -14.61 2.32 -16.48
C ALA A 158 -13.94 1.01 -16.02
N PRO A 159 -13.53 0.11 -16.93
CA PRO A 159 -12.72 -1.05 -16.57
C PRO A 159 -11.41 -0.64 -15.88
N ALA A 160 -10.94 -1.47 -14.95
CA ALA A 160 -9.69 -1.28 -14.24
C ALA A 160 -8.72 -2.45 -14.51
N ILE A 161 -7.46 -2.13 -14.80
CA ILE A 161 -6.37 -3.07 -14.96
C ILE A 161 -5.36 -2.82 -13.83
N LEU A 162 -5.14 -3.81 -12.96
CA LEU A 162 -4.23 -3.71 -11.83
C LEU A 162 -2.89 -4.36 -12.19
N ASP A 163 -1.80 -3.59 -12.18
CA ASP A 163 -0.44 -4.14 -12.31
C ASP A 163 0.05 -4.58 -10.93
N ALA A 164 0.11 -5.89 -10.69
CA ALA A 164 0.53 -6.41 -9.38
C ALA A 164 2.05 -6.41 -9.23
N PRO A 165 2.57 -6.30 -7.99
CA PRO A 165 3.99 -6.56 -7.72
C PRO A 165 4.34 -8.03 -8.03
N PRO A 166 5.63 -8.36 -8.21
CA PRO A 166 6.05 -9.74 -8.42
C PRO A 166 5.86 -10.61 -7.17
N GLY A 167 5.64 -11.91 -7.37
CA GLY A 167 5.70 -12.92 -6.30
C GLY A 167 4.33 -13.44 -5.87
N THR A 168 4.23 -13.86 -4.60
CA THR A 168 3.04 -14.50 -4.02
C THR A 168 2.71 -14.00 -2.61
N SER A 169 3.35 -12.91 -2.18
CA SER A 169 3.26 -12.36 -0.83
C SER A 169 2.06 -11.42 -0.65
N CYS A 170 1.93 -10.83 0.55
CA CYS A 170 0.83 -9.94 0.91
C CYS A 170 0.55 -8.79 -0.09
N PRO A 171 1.55 -8.12 -0.70
CA PRO A 171 1.34 -7.10 -1.73
C PRO A 171 0.52 -7.64 -2.91
N VAL A 172 0.91 -8.80 -3.45
CA VAL A 172 0.20 -9.47 -4.55
C VAL A 172 -1.24 -9.81 -4.15
N ILE A 173 -1.43 -10.44 -2.99
CA ILE A 173 -2.76 -10.78 -2.50
C ILE A 173 -3.64 -9.53 -2.29
N THR A 174 -3.05 -8.42 -1.86
CA THR A 174 -3.75 -7.14 -1.68
C THR A 174 -4.20 -6.57 -3.01
N THR A 175 -3.36 -6.64 -4.05
CA THR A 175 -3.72 -6.25 -5.42
C THR A 175 -4.85 -7.11 -5.96
N LEU A 176 -4.72 -8.45 -5.88
CA LEU A 176 -5.67 -9.40 -6.46
C LEU A 176 -7.06 -9.39 -5.79
N ARG A 177 -7.15 -8.99 -4.51
CA ARG A 177 -8.42 -9.00 -3.76
C ARG A 177 -9.50 -8.15 -4.44
N GLY A 178 -10.61 -8.75 -4.83
CA GLY A 178 -11.72 -8.06 -5.50
C GLY A 178 -11.55 -7.92 -7.02
N ALA A 179 -10.51 -8.51 -7.61
CA ALA A 179 -10.44 -8.65 -9.06
C ALA A 179 -11.45 -9.69 -9.57
N ASP A 180 -12.06 -9.43 -10.73
CA ASP A 180 -12.97 -10.35 -11.40
C ASP A 180 -12.21 -11.46 -12.14
N CYS A 181 -11.01 -11.14 -12.62
CA CYS A 181 -10.14 -12.06 -13.35
C CYS A 181 -8.67 -11.74 -13.07
N VAL A 182 -7.83 -12.78 -13.15
CA VAL A 182 -6.37 -12.66 -13.00
C VAL A 182 -5.68 -13.27 -14.21
N VAL A 183 -4.82 -12.49 -14.86
CA VAL A 183 -3.94 -12.95 -15.93
C VAL A 183 -2.55 -13.18 -15.33
N LEU A 184 -2.10 -14.43 -15.38
CA LEU A 184 -0.75 -14.79 -14.95
C LEU A 184 0.23 -14.70 -16.13
N VAL A 185 1.24 -13.85 -15.97
CA VAL A 185 2.32 -13.65 -16.95
C VAL A 185 3.53 -14.46 -16.51
N THR A 186 3.97 -15.40 -17.34
CA THR A 186 5.02 -16.40 -17.01
C THR A 186 6.23 -16.32 -17.92
#